data_AF-A0A3A4JLM0-F1
#
_entry.id   AF-A0A3A4JLM0-F1
#
_cell.length_a   1.000
_cell.length_b   1.000
_cell.length_c   1.000
_cell.angle_alpha   90.00
_cell.angle_beta   90.00
_cell.angle_gamma   90.00
#
_symmetry.space_group_name_H-M   'P 1'
#
loop_
_entity.id
_entity.type
_entity.pdbx_description
1 polymer ?
#
loop_
_entity_poly.entity_id
_entity_poly.type
_entity_poly.pdbx_seq_one_letter_code
_entity_poly.pdbx_strand_id
1 'polypeptide(L)'
;MLGLGCSGADAPEKPAAEPELVCPPCSPCVVSDALPPSQMPPADKGPEVSILYHLTDFYAPARFTHKAHTDYASGCGDCHHHSKPIEPTPPCRECHGESLKDLSRPGLKGAYHRQCMGCHQSSGSGPLGCNDCHVGREKQEPLAEVTKRNAPTKISLGHIANEFEPAHFNHTLHVEMADSCAECHHHHGDIELAPPCRECHALAQVADAEGPICLKEAYHGQCLACHKKLVDSGAPATCESCHTKAKR
;
A
#
# COMPACT_ATOMS: atom_id res chain seq x y z
N MET A 1 -55.73 48.51 14.97
CA MET A 1 -54.55 48.49 14.10
C MET A 1 -54.03 47.07 14.06
N LEU A 2 -53.65 46.64 12.85
CA LEU A 2 -53.32 45.28 12.44
C LEU A 2 -52.07 44.74 13.16
N GLY A 3 -52.10 43.46 13.53
CA GLY A 3 -50.93 42.69 13.95
C GLY A 3 -51.00 41.31 13.30
N LEU A 4 -50.30 41.17 12.18
CA LEU A 4 -50.26 40.01 11.30
C LEU A 4 -49.65 38.78 11.98
N GLY A 5 -50.15 37.60 11.61
CA GLY A 5 -49.50 36.33 11.88
C GLY A 5 -48.28 36.08 10.99
N CYS A 6 -47.42 35.18 11.44
CA CYS A 6 -46.44 34.42 10.66
C CYS A 6 -46.41 33.02 11.31
N SER A 7 -47.10 32.04 10.73
CA SER A 7 -46.56 31.04 9.79
C SER A 7 -45.42 30.22 10.38
N GLY A 8 -45.72 28.94 10.61
CA GLY A 8 -44.76 27.92 10.99
C GLY A 8 -43.67 27.78 9.94
N ALA A 9 -42.45 27.60 10.42
CA ALA A 9 -41.36 27.02 9.66
C ALA A 9 -41.16 25.61 10.20
N ASP A 10 -41.47 24.63 9.36
CA ASP A 10 -41.12 23.24 9.55
C ASP A 10 -39.63 23.11 9.89
N ALA A 11 -39.35 22.40 10.97
CA ALA A 11 -37.99 22.00 11.32
C ALA A 11 -37.42 21.12 10.20
N PRO A 12 -36.13 21.26 9.84
CA PRO A 12 -35.54 20.39 8.82
C PRO A 12 -35.64 18.94 9.28
N GLU A 13 -36.25 18.11 8.42
CA GLU A 13 -36.30 16.67 8.58
C GLU A 13 -34.88 16.13 8.83
N LYS A 14 -34.77 15.38 9.91
CA LYS A 14 -33.58 14.64 10.31
C LYS A 14 -33.12 13.79 9.11
N PRO A 15 -31.85 13.84 8.69
CA PRO A 15 -31.39 13.00 7.59
C PRO A 15 -31.68 11.53 7.92
N ALA A 16 -32.22 10.82 6.92
CA ALA A 16 -32.48 9.40 7.00
C ALA A 16 -31.24 8.65 7.51
N ALA A 17 -31.45 7.71 8.42
CA ALA A 17 -30.37 6.89 8.98
C ALA A 17 -29.55 6.27 7.84
N GLU A 18 -28.25 6.53 7.85
CA GLU A 18 -27.30 5.86 6.94
C GLU A 18 -27.46 4.34 7.14
N PRO A 19 -27.47 3.53 6.07
CA PRO A 19 -27.60 2.08 6.22
C PRO A 19 -26.42 1.57 7.07
N GLU A 20 -26.76 1.04 8.26
CA GLU A 20 -25.77 0.51 9.19
C GLU A 20 -24.96 -0.57 8.49
N LEU A 21 -23.64 -0.36 8.46
CA LEU A 21 -22.72 -1.39 8.03
C LEU A 21 -22.89 -2.59 8.96
N VAL A 22 -23.43 -3.69 8.45
CA VAL A 22 -23.55 -4.95 9.21
C VAL A 22 -22.20 -5.65 9.21
N CYS A 23 -21.20 -5.00 9.78
CA CYS A 23 -19.95 -5.64 10.15
C CYS A 23 -19.77 -5.38 11.65
N PRO A 24 -19.60 -6.41 12.50
CA PRO A 24 -19.22 -6.17 13.89
C PRO A 24 -17.96 -5.29 13.89
N PRO A 25 -17.82 -4.33 14.82
CA PRO A 25 -16.72 -3.38 14.79
C PRO A 25 -15.42 -4.17 14.73
N CYS A 26 -14.76 -4.12 13.58
CA CYS A 26 -13.40 -4.59 13.48
C CYS A 26 -12.61 -3.79 14.50
N SER A 27 -11.78 -4.45 15.31
CA SER A 27 -10.91 -3.73 16.25
C SER A 27 -10.22 -2.58 15.48
N PRO A 28 -10.27 -1.34 16.01
CA PRO A 28 -9.52 -0.24 15.41
C PRO A 28 -8.06 -0.67 15.29
N CYS A 29 -7.33 -0.24 14.25
CA CYS A 29 -5.91 -0.56 14.16
C CYS A 29 -5.21 0.00 15.38
N VAL A 30 -4.90 -0.87 16.32
CA VAL A 30 -4.11 -0.53 17.49
C VAL A 30 -2.70 -1.04 17.27
N VAL A 31 -1.74 -0.48 18.01
CA VAL A 31 -0.33 -0.92 17.98
C VAL A 31 -0.14 -2.43 18.19
N SER A 32 -1.09 -3.10 18.86
CA SER A 32 -1.09 -4.54 19.08
C SER A 32 -1.57 -5.39 17.90
N ASP A 33 -2.11 -4.77 16.84
CA ASP A 33 -2.52 -5.44 15.60
C ASP A 33 -1.36 -5.62 14.60
N ALA A 34 -0.14 -5.21 14.96
CA ALA A 34 1.05 -5.67 14.26
C ALA A 34 1.01 -7.20 14.21
N LEU A 35 1.10 -7.78 12.99
CA LEU A 35 1.05 -9.23 12.80
C LEU A 35 1.98 -9.91 13.83
N PRO A 36 1.48 -10.82 14.68
CA PRO A 36 2.33 -11.54 15.60
C PRO A 36 3.39 -12.30 14.79
N PRO A 37 4.59 -12.56 15.34
CA PRO A 37 5.70 -13.21 14.62
C PRO A 37 5.32 -14.55 13.94
N SER A 38 4.26 -15.21 14.41
CA SER A 38 3.71 -16.45 13.87
C SER A 38 2.88 -16.29 12.58
N GLN A 39 2.49 -15.07 12.21
CA GLN A 39 1.61 -14.75 11.07
C GLN A 39 2.28 -13.84 10.03
N MET A 40 3.49 -13.36 10.31
CA MET A 40 4.38 -12.84 9.29
C MET A 40 4.74 -13.98 8.31
N PRO A 41 4.95 -13.72 6.99
CA PRO A 41 5.66 -14.68 6.16
C PRO A 41 6.93 -15.06 6.93
N PRO A 42 7.26 -16.36 7.02
CA PRO A 42 8.20 -16.83 8.02
C PRO A 42 9.51 -16.04 7.84
N ALA A 43 10.10 -15.63 8.96
CA ALA A 43 11.19 -14.63 9.02
C ALA A 43 12.40 -15.00 8.15
N ASP A 44 12.45 -16.25 7.69
CA ASP A 44 13.42 -16.83 6.77
C ASP A 44 13.16 -16.57 5.28
N LYS A 45 12.01 -16.01 4.85
CA LYS A 45 11.66 -15.97 3.40
C LYS A 45 11.35 -14.61 2.77
N GLY A 46 11.05 -13.57 3.54
CA GLY A 46 10.70 -12.24 3.00
C GLY A 46 9.67 -12.29 1.84
N PRO A 47 9.47 -11.20 1.08
CA PRO A 47 8.76 -11.28 -0.19
C PRO A 47 9.62 -12.01 -1.23
N GLU A 48 9.02 -12.68 -2.23
CA GLU A 48 9.81 -13.21 -3.35
C GLU A 48 10.40 -12.09 -4.21
N VAL A 49 9.60 -11.04 -4.45
CA VAL A 49 9.95 -9.86 -5.24
C VAL A 49 9.41 -8.61 -4.52
N SER A 50 10.25 -7.58 -4.43
CA SER A 50 9.84 -6.23 -4.03
C SER A 50 10.02 -5.29 -5.21
N ILE A 51 9.08 -4.37 -5.42
CA ILE A 51 9.24 -3.29 -6.39
C ILE A 51 9.57 -2.02 -5.59
N LEU A 52 10.69 -1.38 -5.91
CA LEU A 52 11.18 -0.20 -5.23
C LEU A 52 10.72 1.04 -6.01
N TYR A 53 9.62 1.62 -5.56
CA TYR A 53 8.91 2.72 -6.24
C TYR A 53 9.49 4.12 -5.97
N HIS A 54 10.78 4.23 -5.66
CA HIS A 54 11.39 5.51 -5.32
C HIS A 54 12.05 6.18 -6.54
N LEU A 55 11.91 7.51 -6.64
CA LEU A 55 12.48 8.35 -7.72
C LEU A 55 11.94 8.01 -9.12
N THR A 56 10.65 7.71 -9.21
CA THR A 56 10.00 7.29 -10.46
C THR A 56 9.85 8.41 -11.50
N ASP A 57 10.17 9.66 -11.16
CA ASP A 57 10.12 10.80 -12.07
C ASP A 57 11.06 10.64 -13.26
N PHE A 58 12.22 9.99 -13.07
CA PHE A 58 13.26 9.86 -14.09
C PHE A 58 13.45 8.43 -14.59
N TYR A 59 13.06 7.44 -13.79
CA TYR A 59 13.31 6.02 -14.04
C TYR A 59 12.09 5.18 -13.69
N ALA A 60 11.90 4.02 -14.34
CA ALA A 60 10.93 3.05 -13.86
C ALA A 60 11.35 2.49 -12.47
N PRO A 61 10.40 2.04 -11.63
CA PRO A 61 10.71 1.36 -10.37
C PRO A 61 11.69 0.22 -10.55
N ALA A 62 12.60 0.05 -9.59
CA ALA A 62 13.52 -1.07 -9.61
C ALA A 62 12.83 -2.34 -9.11
N ARG A 63 12.92 -3.41 -9.91
CA ARG A 63 12.42 -4.73 -9.50
C ARG A 63 13.50 -5.48 -8.74
N PHE A 64 13.28 -5.74 -7.45
CA PHE A 64 14.19 -6.41 -6.56
C PHE A 64 13.74 -7.85 -6.27
N THR A 65 14.53 -8.85 -6.63
CA THR A 65 14.26 -10.27 -6.38
C THR A 65 14.77 -10.69 -5.01
N HIS A 66 14.00 -10.40 -3.96
CA HIS A 66 14.43 -10.61 -2.58
C HIS A 66 14.82 -12.07 -2.30
N LYS A 67 14.07 -13.06 -2.82
CA LYS A 67 14.47 -14.47 -2.70
C LYS A 67 15.85 -14.77 -3.30
N ALA A 68 16.14 -14.22 -4.49
CA ALA A 68 17.43 -14.48 -5.12
C ALA A 68 18.56 -13.87 -4.27
N HIS A 69 18.35 -12.68 -3.71
CA HIS A 69 19.34 -12.02 -2.88
C HIS A 69 19.56 -12.74 -1.54
N THR A 70 18.53 -13.36 -0.95
CA THR A 70 18.71 -14.19 0.26
C THR A 70 19.55 -15.44 0.01
N ASP A 71 19.59 -15.95 -1.23
CA ASP A 71 20.45 -17.09 -1.58
C ASP A 71 21.95 -16.69 -1.68
N TYR A 72 22.26 -15.38 -1.84
CA TYR A 72 23.62 -14.84 -1.88
C TYR A 72 24.06 -14.14 -0.58
N ALA A 73 23.13 -13.76 0.28
CA ALA A 73 23.42 -13.12 1.56
C ALA A 73 23.89 -14.15 2.60
N SER A 74 24.80 -13.73 3.47
CA SER A 74 25.23 -14.52 4.65
C SER A 74 24.19 -14.49 5.76
N GLY A 75 23.33 -13.46 5.78
CA GLY A 75 22.17 -13.39 6.66
C GLY A 75 21.32 -12.14 6.44
N CYS A 76 20.17 -12.08 7.10
CA CYS A 76 19.23 -10.95 6.98
C CYS A 76 19.89 -9.60 7.36
N GLY A 77 20.83 -9.63 8.31
CA GLY A 77 21.57 -8.46 8.79
C GLY A 77 22.52 -7.83 7.76
N ASP A 78 22.83 -8.53 6.67
CA ASP A 78 23.68 -7.97 5.60
C ASP A 78 23.01 -6.77 4.92
N CYS A 79 21.67 -6.79 4.86
CA CYS A 79 20.85 -5.69 4.36
C CYS A 79 20.08 -5.01 5.50
N HIS A 80 19.49 -5.78 6.41
CA HIS A 80 18.72 -5.30 7.55
C HIS A 80 19.62 -5.08 8.78
N HIS A 81 20.61 -4.21 8.58
CA HIS A 81 21.77 -3.99 9.44
C HIS A 81 21.52 -3.52 10.89
N HIS A 82 20.29 -3.19 11.27
CA HIS A 82 19.94 -2.73 12.63
C HIS A 82 18.70 -3.42 13.18
N SER A 83 18.19 -4.43 12.49
CA SER A 83 17.00 -5.17 12.87
C SER A 83 17.41 -6.41 13.66
N LYS A 84 16.73 -6.68 14.78
CA LYS A 84 16.94 -7.93 15.51
C LYS A 84 16.33 -9.09 14.70
N PRO A 85 16.91 -10.30 14.76
CA PRO A 85 16.46 -11.44 13.94
C PRO A 85 15.01 -11.93 14.17
N ILE A 86 14.30 -11.42 15.19
CA ILE A 86 13.00 -11.95 15.68
C ILE A 86 11.91 -10.85 15.72
N GLU A 87 12.12 -9.70 15.10
CA GLU A 87 11.10 -8.64 15.02
C GLU A 87 10.74 -8.34 13.56
N PRO A 88 9.57 -7.73 13.29
CA PRO A 88 9.21 -7.32 11.95
C PRO A 88 10.33 -6.46 11.36
N THR A 89 10.93 -6.93 10.27
CA THR A 89 12.02 -6.22 9.64
C THR A 89 11.46 -4.99 8.88
N PRO A 90 11.79 -3.75 9.30
CA PRO A 90 11.25 -2.56 8.68
C PRO A 90 11.84 -2.34 7.28
N PRO A 91 11.10 -1.68 6.36
CA PRO A 91 11.65 -1.26 5.08
C PRO A 91 12.69 -0.16 5.27
N CYS A 92 13.64 -0.05 4.34
CA CYS A 92 14.74 0.92 4.41
C CYS A 92 14.26 2.36 4.68
N ARG A 93 13.13 2.74 4.07
CA ARG A 93 12.55 4.10 4.16
C ARG A 93 12.12 4.52 5.56
N GLU A 94 11.86 3.57 6.45
CA GLU A 94 11.44 3.88 7.82
C GLU A 94 12.53 4.63 8.58
N CYS A 95 13.80 4.30 8.31
CA CYS A 95 14.97 4.98 8.86
C CYS A 95 15.67 5.91 7.86
N HIS A 96 15.70 5.53 6.58
CA HIS A 96 16.34 6.28 5.51
C HIS A 96 15.31 7.14 4.78
N GLY A 97 14.95 8.28 5.38
CA GLY A 97 14.04 9.26 4.77
C GLY A 97 14.70 10.14 3.69
N GLU A 98 14.13 11.32 3.44
CA GLU A 98 14.62 12.27 2.42
C GLU A 98 15.84 13.08 2.89
N SER A 99 16.12 13.11 4.19
CA SER A 99 17.17 13.97 4.75
C SER A 99 18.58 13.52 4.34
N LEU A 100 19.33 14.44 3.75
CA LEU A 100 20.73 14.27 3.33
C LEU A 100 21.75 14.83 4.34
N LYS A 101 21.29 15.33 5.49
CA LYS A 101 22.13 16.11 6.41
C LYS A 101 22.99 15.26 7.34
N ASP A 102 22.59 14.01 7.56
CA ASP A 102 23.34 13.06 8.37
C ASP A 102 23.99 12.00 7.46
N LEU A 103 25.32 12.07 7.31
CA LEU A 103 26.06 11.12 6.48
C LEU A 103 26.16 9.72 7.10
N SER A 104 25.94 9.61 8.41
CA SER A 104 25.90 8.32 9.12
C SER A 104 24.60 7.57 8.85
N ARG A 105 23.52 8.28 8.52
CA ARG A 105 22.24 7.73 8.07
C ARG A 105 21.81 8.38 6.74
N PRO A 106 22.35 7.91 5.60
CA PRO A 106 22.08 8.52 4.31
C PRO A 106 20.58 8.49 3.99
N GLY A 107 20.11 9.44 3.19
CA GLY A 107 18.75 9.36 2.66
C GLY A 107 18.54 8.12 1.77
N LEU A 108 17.29 7.79 1.48
CA LEU A 108 16.90 6.52 0.83
C LEU A 108 17.67 6.19 -0.45
N LYS A 109 17.83 7.19 -1.33
CA LYS A 109 18.63 7.07 -2.56
C LYS A 109 20.06 6.64 -2.25
N GLY A 110 20.69 7.26 -1.27
CA GLY A 110 22.06 6.95 -0.88
C GLY A 110 22.18 5.58 -0.22
N ALA A 111 21.19 5.19 0.59
CA ALA A 111 21.14 3.87 1.21
C ALA A 111 21.09 2.75 0.16
N TYR A 112 20.19 2.84 -0.83
CA TYR A 112 20.10 1.83 -1.90
C TYR A 112 21.38 1.76 -2.74
N HIS A 113 21.88 2.88 -3.27
CA HIS A 113 23.07 2.83 -4.12
C HIS A 113 24.31 2.36 -3.36
N ARG A 114 24.46 2.73 -2.08
CA ARG A 114 25.57 2.23 -1.25
C ARG A 114 25.46 0.73 -1.01
N GLN A 115 24.29 0.25 -0.62
CA GLN A 115 24.08 -1.16 -0.28
C GLN A 115 24.15 -2.06 -1.51
N CYS A 116 23.33 -1.78 -2.52
CA CYS A 116 23.18 -2.62 -3.71
C CYS A 116 24.46 -2.62 -4.55
N MET A 117 24.95 -1.43 -4.93
CA MET A 117 26.15 -1.35 -5.77
C MET A 117 27.41 -1.74 -5.01
N GLY A 118 27.48 -1.42 -3.70
CA GLY A 118 28.62 -1.81 -2.87
C GLY A 118 28.78 -3.33 -2.77
N CYS A 119 27.67 -4.05 -2.52
CA CYS A 119 27.68 -5.51 -2.52
C CYS A 119 28.09 -6.06 -3.90
N HIS A 120 27.42 -5.62 -4.98
CA HIS A 120 27.71 -6.10 -6.34
C HIS A 120 29.14 -5.82 -6.80
N GLN A 121 29.69 -4.66 -6.42
CA GLN A 121 31.07 -4.31 -6.69
C GLN A 121 32.03 -5.22 -5.92
N SER A 122 31.75 -5.49 -4.64
CA SER A 122 32.60 -6.33 -3.79
C SER A 122 32.56 -7.81 -4.19
N SER A 123 31.41 -8.32 -4.63
CA SER A 123 31.25 -9.69 -5.11
C SER A 123 31.75 -9.87 -6.55
N GLY A 124 32.01 -8.77 -7.27
CA GLY A 124 32.32 -8.78 -8.69
C GLY A 124 31.16 -9.32 -9.53
N SER A 125 29.94 -9.27 -9.01
CA SER A 125 28.75 -9.87 -9.60
C SER A 125 27.52 -8.99 -9.40
N GLY A 126 26.62 -8.98 -10.37
CA GLY A 126 25.39 -8.19 -10.31
C GLY A 126 25.51 -6.80 -10.95
N PRO A 127 24.37 -6.09 -11.06
CA PRO A 127 24.26 -4.83 -11.78
C PRO A 127 24.96 -3.64 -11.10
N LEU A 128 25.58 -2.78 -11.90
CA LEU A 128 26.23 -1.54 -11.44
C LEU A 128 25.82 -0.32 -12.28
N GLY A 129 25.28 -0.53 -13.47
CA GLY A 129 24.75 0.52 -14.32
C GLY A 129 23.40 1.02 -13.82
N CYS A 130 23.14 2.31 -14.02
CA CYS A 130 21.87 2.94 -13.63
C CYS A 130 20.66 2.22 -14.24
N ASN A 131 20.81 1.75 -15.49
CA ASN A 131 19.75 1.11 -16.24
C ASN A 131 19.63 -0.42 -16.00
N ASP A 132 20.49 -0.97 -15.14
CA ASP A 132 20.50 -2.41 -14.88
C ASP A 132 19.53 -2.79 -13.75
N CYS A 133 19.27 -1.85 -12.83
CA CYS A 133 18.26 -1.98 -11.78
C CYS A 133 16.96 -1.24 -12.13
N HIS A 134 17.08 -0.11 -12.83
CA HIS A 134 15.96 0.72 -13.26
C HIS A 134 15.84 0.71 -14.77
N VAL A 135 14.63 0.69 -15.32
CA VAL A 135 14.48 0.86 -16.77
C VAL A 135 14.36 2.36 -17.09
N GLY A 136 15.24 2.89 -17.94
CA GLY A 136 15.12 4.26 -18.44
C GLY A 136 13.86 4.43 -19.29
N ARG A 137 13.10 5.51 -19.06
CA ARG A 137 11.79 5.70 -19.71
C ARG A 137 11.85 5.76 -21.25
N GLU A 138 12.98 6.18 -21.86
CA GLU A 138 13.10 6.27 -23.34
C GLU A 138 13.12 4.88 -24.03
N LYS A 139 13.52 3.82 -23.32
CA LYS A 139 13.65 2.45 -23.87
C LYS A 139 12.45 1.56 -23.55
N GLN A 140 11.42 2.15 -22.96
CA GLN A 140 10.09 1.57 -23.02
C GLN A 140 9.59 1.93 -24.42
N GLU A 141 9.28 0.94 -25.27
CA GLU A 141 8.45 1.19 -26.46
C GLU A 141 7.31 2.11 -26.05
N PRO A 142 6.91 3.12 -26.84
CA PRO A 142 5.74 3.92 -26.52
C PRO A 142 4.62 2.94 -26.26
N LEU A 143 4.19 2.84 -24.99
CA LEU A 143 3.13 1.95 -24.60
C LEU A 143 1.91 2.55 -25.28
N ALA A 144 1.57 1.98 -26.44
CA ALA A 144 0.63 2.54 -27.39
C ALA A 144 -0.58 3.08 -26.63
N GLU A 145 -0.79 4.40 -26.72
CA GLU A 145 -1.99 5.12 -26.31
C GLU A 145 -2.64 4.57 -25.03
N VAL A 146 -2.38 5.18 -23.87
CA VAL A 146 -2.91 4.81 -22.54
C VAL A 146 -4.36 4.34 -22.64
N THR A 147 -4.53 3.02 -22.77
CA THR A 147 -5.81 2.34 -22.67
C THR A 147 -5.79 1.59 -21.35
N LYS A 148 -6.98 1.29 -20.80
CA LYS A 148 -7.24 0.53 -19.56
C LYS A 148 -6.52 -0.84 -19.40
N ARG A 149 -5.58 -1.21 -20.29
CA ARG A 149 -5.00 -2.55 -20.46
C ARG A 149 -3.72 -2.87 -19.67
N ASN A 150 -3.07 -1.90 -19.03
CA ASN A 150 -1.82 -2.16 -18.27
C ASN A 150 -2.02 -2.29 -16.77
N ALA A 151 -3.25 -2.13 -16.27
CA ALA A 151 -3.58 -2.45 -14.91
C ALA A 151 -3.85 -3.96 -14.76
N PRO A 152 -3.50 -4.59 -13.62
CA PRO A 152 -3.81 -5.99 -13.39
C PRO A 152 -5.33 -6.20 -13.47
N THR A 153 -5.78 -7.36 -13.98
CA THR A 153 -7.21 -7.66 -14.07
C THR A 153 -7.83 -7.96 -12.71
N LYS A 154 -7.12 -8.76 -11.91
CA LYS A 154 -7.49 -9.12 -10.54
C LYS A 154 -6.25 -9.05 -9.67
N ILE A 155 -6.41 -8.61 -8.43
CA ILE A 155 -5.34 -8.58 -7.43
C ILE A 155 -5.85 -9.21 -6.14
N SER A 156 -4.94 -9.83 -5.39
CA SER A 156 -5.23 -10.34 -4.04
C SER A 156 -4.60 -9.39 -3.02
N LEU A 157 -5.44 -8.74 -2.22
CA LEU A 157 -5.01 -7.84 -1.14
C LEU A 157 -4.72 -8.67 0.11
N GLY A 158 -3.55 -9.31 0.13
CA GLY A 158 -3.15 -10.27 1.17
C GLY A 158 -2.15 -9.74 2.20
N HIS A 159 -1.71 -8.48 2.10
CA HIS A 159 -0.63 -7.94 2.94
C HIS A 159 -0.94 -7.89 4.45
N ILE A 160 -2.22 -7.97 4.81
CA ILE A 160 -2.73 -8.03 6.19
C ILE A 160 -3.66 -9.24 6.41
N ALA A 161 -3.61 -10.23 5.51
CA ALA A 161 -4.41 -11.43 5.65
C ALA A 161 -3.95 -12.23 6.87
N ASN A 162 -4.92 -12.63 7.70
CA ASN A 162 -4.68 -13.32 8.97
C ASN A 162 -5.94 -14.07 9.39
N GLU A 163 -6.80 -13.47 10.23
CA GLU A 163 -8.09 -14.06 10.62
C GLU A 163 -9.05 -14.23 9.44
N PHE A 164 -8.79 -13.49 8.36
CA PHE A 164 -9.51 -13.50 7.10
C PHE A 164 -8.55 -13.85 5.97
N GLU A 165 -9.08 -14.55 4.96
CA GLU A 165 -8.43 -14.79 3.69
C GLU A 165 -8.13 -13.47 2.96
N PRO A 166 -7.15 -13.43 2.03
CA PRO A 166 -6.90 -12.27 1.19
C PRO A 166 -8.17 -11.78 0.48
N ALA A 167 -8.39 -10.46 0.47
CA ALA A 167 -9.50 -9.90 -0.30
C ALA A 167 -9.18 -9.98 -1.79
N HIS A 168 -10.05 -10.59 -2.57
CA HIS A 168 -9.88 -10.70 -4.03
C HIS A 168 -10.56 -9.54 -4.74
N PHE A 169 -9.75 -8.60 -5.25
CA PHE A 169 -10.23 -7.40 -5.91
C PHE A 169 -10.23 -7.56 -7.43
N ASN A 170 -11.39 -7.37 -8.06
CA ASN A 170 -11.51 -7.34 -9.52
C ASN A 170 -11.23 -5.93 -10.04
N HIS A 171 -9.96 -5.64 -10.29
CA HIS A 171 -9.50 -4.32 -10.66
C HIS A 171 -10.08 -3.85 -12.01
N THR A 172 -10.20 -4.72 -13.01
CA THR A 172 -10.82 -4.35 -14.30
C THR A 172 -12.27 -3.88 -14.13
N LEU A 173 -13.06 -4.58 -13.32
CA LEU A 173 -14.44 -4.17 -13.03
C LEU A 173 -14.49 -2.79 -12.36
N HIS A 174 -13.62 -2.56 -11.38
CA HIS A 174 -13.65 -1.30 -10.62
C HIS A 174 -13.19 -0.10 -11.46
N VAL A 175 -12.21 -0.26 -12.35
CA VAL A 175 -11.82 0.84 -13.27
C VAL A 175 -12.84 1.11 -14.39
N GLU A 176 -13.83 0.25 -14.58
CA GLU A 176 -14.99 0.55 -15.42
C GLU A 176 -16.00 1.46 -14.72
N MET A 177 -16.00 1.44 -13.39
CA MET A 177 -16.92 2.24 -12.55
C MET A 177 -16.27 3.50 -11.96
N ALA A 178 -14.94 3.57 -11.95
CA ALA A 178 -14.17 4.71 -11.45
C ALA A 178 -13.95 5.76 -12.56
N ASP A 179 -13.94 7.04 -12.18
CA ASP A 179 -13.74 8.14 -13.12
C ASP A 179 -12.25 8.34 -13.48
N SER A 180 -11.33 8.02 -12.56
CA SER A 180 -9.88 8.14 -12.77
C SER A 180 -9.08 7.14 -11.93
N CYS A 181 -7.79 6.97 -12.25
CA CYS A 181 -6.91 6.14 -11.44
C CYS A 181 -6.65 6.79 -10.07
N ALA A 182 -6.62 8.12 -10.03
CA ALA A 182 -6.41 8.92 -8.83
C ALA A 182 -7.51 8.78 -7.76
N GLU A 183 -8.70 8.25 -8.11
CA GLU A 183 -9.76 7.98 -7.12
C GLU A 183 -9.32 6.96 -6.07
N CYS A 184 -8.50 5.98 -6.46
CA CYS A 184 -7.95 4.96 -5.57
C CYS A 184 -6.44 5.16 -5.36
N HIS A 185 -5.69 5.45 -6.43
CA HIS A 185 -4.26 5.74 -6.39
C HIS A 185 -4.01 7.23 -6.14
N HIS A 186 -4.51 7.69 -5.00
CA HIS A 186 -4.43 9.09 -4.59
C HIS A 186 -2.98 9.56 -4.37
N HIS A 187 -2.80 10.89 -4.33
CA HIS A 187 -1.50 11.58 -4.12
C HIS A 187 -0.41 11.32 -5.17
N HIS A 188 -0.64 10.43 -6.12
CA HIS A 188 0.31 10.10 -7.19
C HIS A 188 -0.23 10.44 -8.60
N GLY A 189 -1.49 10.87 -8.72
CA GLY A 189 -2.14 11.22 -10.00
C GLY A 189 -2.39 10.00 -10.89
N ASP A 190 -2.74 10.25 -12.16
CA ASP A 190 -2.91 9.19 -13.17
C ASP A 190 -1.55 8.72 -13.72
N ILE A 191 -0.66 8.29 -12.82
CA ILE A 191 0.61 7.70 -13.22
C ILE A 191 0.38 6.27 -13.70
N GLU A 192 1.04 5.91 -14.81
CA GLU A 192 0.94 4.58 -15.44
C GLU A 192 1.35 3.42 -14.51
N LEU A 193 2.03 3.72 -13.39
CA LEU A 193 2.50 2.73 -12.44
C LEU A 193 2.36 3.24 -10.99
N ALA A 194 1.15 3.14 -10.47
CA ALA A 194 0.85 3.55 -9.11
C ALA A 194 1.48 2.61 -8.06
N PRO A 195 2.06 3.15 -6.97
CA PRO A 195 2.59 2.33 -5.88
C PRO A 195 1.46 1.60 -5.14
N PRO A 196 1.73 0.42 -4.55
CA PRO A 196 0.76 -0.25 -3.71
C PRO A 196 0.55 0.53 -2.41
N CYS A 197 -0.66 0.44 -1.84
CA CYS A 197 -1.07 1.20 -0.65
C CYS A 197 -0.06 1.09 0.50
N ARG A 198 0.55 -0.09 0.70
CA ARG A 198 1.54 -0.36 1.76
C ARG A 198 2.84 0.46 1.66
N GLU A 199 3.10 1.12 0.54
CA GLU A 199 4.24 2.03 0.44
C GLU A 199 4.06 3.26 1.32
N CYS A 200 2.82 3.73 1.46
CA CYS A 200 2.46 4.92 2.24
C CYS A 200 1.69 4.59 3.52
N HIS A 201 0.87 3.54 3.51
CA HIS A 201 0.07 3.11 4.65
C HIS A 201 0.77 2.02 5.45
N ALA A 202 0.86 2.22 6.77
CA ALA A 202 1.58 1.33 7.68
C ALA A 202 0.79 0.04 7.98
N LEU A 203 1.46 -1.07 8.30
CA LEU A 203 0.79 -2.32 8.67
C LEU A 203 0.08 -2.23 10.03
N ALA A 204 0.56 -1.37 10.93
CA ALA A 204 -0.04 -1.08 12.23
C ALA A 204 -0.06 0.45 12.45
N GLN A 205 -0.97 0.92 13.29
CA GLN A 205 -1.00 2.33 13.70
C GLN A 205 0.24 2.61 14.57
N VAL A 206 0.96 3.70 14.29
CA VAL A 206 2.03 4.17 15.16
C VAL A 206 1.41 4.84 16.39
N ALA A 207 1.85 4.46 17.60
CA ALA A 207 1.40 5.13 18.82
C ALA A 207 1.73 6.63 18.75
N ASP A 208 0.74 7.45 19.09
CA ASP A 208 0.88 8.84 19.49
C ASP A 208 1.44 9.83 18.45
N ALA A 209 1.12 9.66 17.16
CA ALA A 209 1.54 10.61 16.13
C ALA A 209 0.45 10.93 15.09
N GLU A 210 0.52 12.16 14.55
CA GLU A 210 -0.03 12.60 13.27
C GLU A 210 0.64 11.82 12.11
N GLY A 211 0.50 10.48 12.12
CA GLY A 211 1.16 9.53 11.25
C GLY A 211 0.25 8.95 10.16
N PRO A 212 0.81 8.19 9.20
CA PRO A 212 0.03 7.61 8.12
C PRO A 212 -1.00 6.59 8.64
N ILE A 213 -2.21 6.66 8.10
CA ILE A 213 -3.32 5.74 8.39
C ILE A 213 -2.87 4.30 8.14
N CYS A 214 -3.24 3.34 9.01
CA CYS A 214 -2.88 1.94 8.82
C CYS A 214 -3.52 1.36 7.55
N LEU A 215 -2.96 0.29 7.02
CA LEU A 215 -3.37 -0.31 5.75
C LEU A 215 -4.80 -0.89 5.79
N LYS A 216 -5.22 -1.44 6.94
CA LYS A 216 -6.59 -1.93 7.14
C LYS A 216 -7.62 -0.80 7.05
N GLU A 217 -7.32 0.34 7.68
CA GLU A 217 -8.18 1.53 7.65
C GLU A 217 -8.16 2.22 6.30
N ALA A 218 -7.02 2.22 5.61
CA ALA A 218 -6.93 2.69 4.23
C ALA A 218 -7.84 1.88 3.29
N TYR A 219 -7.79 0.54 3.36
CA TYR A 219 -8.67 -0.32 2.55
C TYR A 219 -10.14 -0.11 2.88
N HIS A 220 -10.52 -0.20 4.16
CA HIS A 220 -11.91 -0.03 4.56
C HIS A 220 -12.44 1.38 4.26
N GLY A 221 -11.63 2.42 4.51
CA GLY A 221 -11.96 3.80 4.19
C GLY A 221 -12.22 3.99 2.71
N GLN A 222 -11.33 3.48 1.85
CA GLN A 222 -11.47 3.62 0.39
C GLN A 222 -12.64 2.80 -0.18
N CYS A 223 -12.68 1.49 0.10
CA CYS A 223 -13.66 0.59 -0.52
C CYS A 223 -15.08 0.89 -0.02
N LEU A 224 -15.26 1.04 1.31
CA LEU A 224 -16.59 1.22 1.88
C LEU A 224 -17.13 2.62 1.63
N ALA A 225 -16.29 3.66 1.55
CA ALA A 225 -16.79 5.01 1.24
C ALA A 225 -17.48 5.06 -0.13
N CYS A 226 -16.99 4.30 -1.12
CA CYS A 226 -17.64 4.17 -2.40
C CYS A 226 -18.85 3.22 -2.33
N HIS A 227 -18.68 2.01 -1.79
CA HIS A 227 -19.75 1.00 -1.78
C HIS A 227 -20.98 1.42 -0.97
N LYS A 228 -20.83 2.16 0.13
CA LYS A 228 -21.96 2.69 0.90
C LYS A 228 -22.87 3.59 0.05
N LYS A 229 -22.33 4.31 -0.94
CA LYS A 229 -23.10 5.16 -1.85
C LYS A 229 -23.79 4.37 -2.97
N LEU A 230 -23.32 3.16 -3.24
CA LEU A 230 -23.77 2.30 -4.35
C LEU A 230 -24.46 1.02 -3.87
N VAL A 231 -24.77 0.91 -2.57
CA VAL A 231 -25.35 -0.30 -1.97
C VAL A 231 -26.69 -0.67 -2.63
N ASP A 232 -27.52 0.33 -2.94
CA ASP A 232 -28.80 0.15 -3.64
C ASP A 232 -28.62 -0.29 -5.10
N SER A 233 -27.43 -0.09 -5.67
CA SER A 233 -27.04 -0.56 -7.00
C SER A 233 -26.34 -1.93 -6.96
N GLY A 234 -26.37 -2.61 -5.82
CA GLY A 234 -25.80 -3.95 -5.64
C GLY A 234 -24.33 -3.98 -5.23
N ALA A 235 -23.75 -2.85 -4.81
CA ALA A 235 -22.39 -2.83 -4.30
C ALA A 235 -22.28 -3.66 -2.99
N PRO A 236 -21.27 -4.54 -2.87
CA PRO A 236 -21.11 -5.37 -1.69
C PRO A 236 -20.74 -4.52 -0.46
N ALA A 237 -21.49 -4.67 0.64
CA ALA A 237 -21.28 -3.90 1.87
C ALA A 237 -21.14 -4.77 3.13
N THR A 238 -20.91 -6.08 2.97
CA THR A 238 -20.73 -7.03 4.08
C THR A 238 -19.28 -7.51 4.18
N CYS A 239 -18.83 -7.92 5.36
CA CYS A 239 -17.43 -8.31 5.56
C CYS A 239 -17.02 -9.49 4.63
N GLU A 240 -17.86 -10.54 4.55
CA GLU A 240 -17.59 -11.76 3.80
C GLU A 240 -17.64 -11.58 2.28
N SER A 241 -18.24 -10.49 1.80
CA SER A 241 -18.29 -10.17 0.38
C SER A 241 -16.95 -9.68 -0.17
N CYS A 242 -16.06 -9.21 0.70
CA CYS A 242 -14.72 -8.75 0.34
C CYS A 242 -13.63 -9.75 0.75
N HIS A 243 -13.74 -10.31 1.95
CA HIS A 243 -12.80 -11.30 2.49
C HIS A 243 -13.50 -12.28 3.42
N THR A 244 -13.30 -13.59 3.21
CA THR A 244 -13.94 -14.62 4.03
C THR A 244 -13.11 -14.95 5.26
N LYS A 245 -13.74 -15.35 6.35
CA LYS A 245 -13.02 -15.86 7.54
C LYS A 245 -12.15 -17.06 7.16
N ALA A 246 -10.89 -17.07 7.57
CA ALA A 246 -9.97 -18.15 7.27
C ALA A 246 -10.48 -19.46 7.90
N LYS A 247 -10.46 -20.56 7.12
CA LYS A 247 -10.82 -21.89 7.64
C LYS A 247 -9.66 -22.40 8.48
N ARG A 248 -9.88 -22.50 9.80
CA ARG A 248 -8.94 -23.15 10.72
C ARG A 248 -8.91 -24.65 10.53
#